data_AF-A0A9X0DE35-F1
#
_entry.id   AF-A0A9X0DE35-F1
#
_cell.length_a   1.000
_cell.length_b   1.000
_cell.length_c   1.000
_cell.angle_alpha   90.00
_cell.angle_beta   90.00
_cell.angle_gamma   90.00
#
_symmetry.space_group_name_H-M   'P 1'
#
loop_
_entity.id
_entity.type
_entity.pdbx_description
1 polymer ?
#
loop_
_entity_poly.entity_id
_entity_poly.type
_entity_poly.pdbx_seq_one_letter_code
_entity_poly.pdbx_strand_id
1 'polypeptide(L)'
;MQRDEEPCAPPQRSWDLYIPKPPAVVPQPVKVPQTSTSRLELSSAPLLPPTSASREEPKTVLYLAYGSNLSAETFKGKRGIKPLSAVNVHVPAIDLTFDLCGIPYAEPCFANCQYKKSQSDSPRSKDYHKTRWQKGLVGVVYEVTLDDYRTIIATEGGGTSYKDELVQCYVLPDGSKTVDPNPSGTPFQAHTLLCPFDNKDANRICRPDSNYAQPSARYLKLIRDGAEEHNLPEEYINYLHGIRAYTATTMRQKMAQILIVSSLLPILLAVMGLGKVVADKNGKIPAWLANIMAAIFRYVWIAYDRVLKDMFGDGERTIGGKALADIEEMDLEKRWDEKKMARSGEI
;
A
#
# COMPACT_ATOMS: atom_id res chain seq x y z
N MET A 1 -53.04 -2.34 -11.71
CA MET A 1 -52.20 -2.46 -10.51
C MET A 1 -51.09 -3.48 -10.84
N GLN A 2 -50.12 -3.05 -11.63
CA GLN A 2 -48.95 -3.85 -12.02
C GLN A 2 -47.76 -3.29 -11.25
N ARG A 3 -47.06 -4.17 -10.52
CA ARG A 3 -45.79 -3.86 -9.87
C ARG A 3 -44.70 -4.00 -10.93
N ASP A 4 -44.00 -2.91 -11.20
CA ASP A 4 -42.76 -2.92 -11.96
C ASP A 4 -41.66 -3.50 -11.06
N GLU A 5 -41.18 -4.70 -11.39
CA GLU A 5 -39.95 -5.26 -10.84
C GLU A 5 -38.76 -4.69 -11.64
N GLU A 6 -37.96 -3.85 -11.00
CA GLU A 6 -36.64 -3.46 -11.49
C GLU A 6 -35.68 -4.67 -11.41
N PRO A 7 -34.92 -4.99 -12.47
CA PRO A 7 -34.02 -6.13 -12.44
C PRO A 7 -32.82 -5.84 -11.53
N CYS A 8 -32.69 -6.63 -10.46
CA CYS A 8 -31.55 -6.65 -9.56
C CYS A 8 -30.25 -6.89 -10.37
N ALA A 9 -29.31 -5.95 -10.28
CA ALA A 9 -27.99 -6.11 -10.88
C ALA A 9 -27.29 -7.37 -10.30
N PRO A 10 -26.63 -8.19 -11.14
CA PRO A 10 -26.04 -9.43 -10.69
C PRO A 10 -24.85 -9.17 -9.73
N PRO A 11 -24.64 -10.04 -8.73
CA PRO A 11 -23.57 -9.87 -7.75
C PRO A 11 -22.20 -9.95 -8.43
N GLN A 12 -21.42 -8.88 -8.33
CA GLN A 12 -20.06 -8.82 -8.86
C GLN A 12 -19.14 -9.80 -8.10
N ARG A 13 -18.43 -10.63 -8.87
CA ARG A 13 -17.60 -11.73 -8.38
C ARG A 13 -16.20 -11.21 -8.02
N SER A 14 -15.68 -11.60 -6.86
CA SER A 14 -14.41 -11.12 -6.28
C SER A 14 -13.14 -11.58 -7.03
N TRP A 15 -13.28 -12.43 -8.05
CA TRP A 15 -12.16 -13.00 -8.81
C TRP A 15 -11.73 -12.17 -10.02
N ASP A 16 -12.44 -11.07 -10.31
CA ASP A 16 -12.04 -10.11 -11.35
C ASP A 16 -10.71 -9.40 -11.05
N LEU A 17 -10.09 -9.66 -9.88
CA LEU A 17 -8.77 -9.16 -9.49
C LEU A 17 -7.59 -9.93 -10.13
N TYR A 18 -7.79 -11.16 -10.60
CA TYR A 18 -6.71 -12.05 -11.06
C TYR A 18 -6.84 -12.55 -12.51
N ILE A 19 -7.91 -12.18 -13.21
CA ILE A 19 -8.08 -12.46 -14.64
C ILE A 19 -7.76 -11.17 -15.40
N PRO A 20 -6.76 -11.15 -16.31
CA PRO A 20 -6.56 -10.00 -17.18
C PRO A 20 -7.80 -9.82 -18.07
N LYS A 21 -8.60 -8.81 -17.75
CA LYS A 21 -9.75 -8.40 -18.57
C LYS A 21 -9.21 -7.68 -19.81
N PRO A 22 -9.75 -7.94 -21.03
CA PRO A 22 -9.41 -7.14 -22.20
C PRO A 22 -9.72 -5.66 -21.91
N PRO A 23 -8.96 -4.71 -22.47
CA PRO A 23 -9.12 -3.30 -22.16
C PRO A 23 -10.54 -2.86 -22.50
N ALA A 24 -11.34 -2.62 -21.46
CA ALA A 24 -12.61 -1.92 -21.62
C ALA A 24 -12.28 -0.51 -22.10
N VAL A 25 -13.01 -0.04 -23.11
CA VAL A 25 -12.93 1.34 -23.60
C VAL A 25 -13.24 2.26 -22.40
N VAL A 26 -12.21 2.91 -21.89
CA VAL A 26 -12.28 3.80 -20.72
C VAL A 26 -13.04 5.06 -21.16
N PRO A 27 -14.23 5.35 -20.60
CA PRO A 27 -14.84 6.67 -20.75
C PRO A 27 -13.89 7.68 -20.13
N GLN A 28 -13.65 8.82 -20.79
CA GLN A 28 -12.68 9.81 -20.34
C GLN A 28 -12.86 10.15 -18.84
N PRO A 29 -11.77 10.25 -18.05
CA PRO A 29 -11.88 10.38 -16.62
C PRO A 29 -12.47 11.75 -16.27
N VAL A 30 -13.70 11.75 -15.73
CA VAL A 30 -14.23 12.89 -15.00
C VAL A 30 -13.27 13.14 -13.83
N LYS A 31 -12.57 14.28 -13.87
CA LYS A 31 -11.61 14.68 -12.84
C LYS A 31 -12.37 14.82 -11.51
N VAL A 32 -11.88 14.15 -10.46
CA VAL A 32 -12.50 14.25 -9.13
C VAL A 32 -12.42 15.71 -8.67
N PRO A 33 -13.50 16.29 -8.12
CA PRO A 33 -13.46 17.65 -7.58
C PRO A 33 -12.41 17.81 -6.48
N GLN A 34 -11.89 19.02 -6.32
CA GLN A 34 -10.98 19.33 -5.22
C GLN A 34 -11.73 19.46 -3.90
N THR A 35 -11.17 18.93 -2.81
CA THR A 35 -11.77 19.06 -1.47
C THR A 35 -11.77 20.52 -1.02
N SER A 36 -12.91 21.01 -0.50
CA SER A 36 -13.05 22.41 -0.11
C SER A 36 -12.29 22.75 1.18
N THR A 37 -11.76 23.96 1.28
CA THR A 37 -11.04 24.43 2.48
C THR A 37 -11.89 24.31 3.74
N SER A 38 -13.17 24.66 3.67
CA SER A 38 -14.10 24.52 4.81
C SER A 38 -14.26 23.08 5.28
N ARG A 39 -14.20 22.10 4.36
CA ARG A 39 -14.28 20.68 4.72
C ARG A 39 -13.03 20.19 5.45
N LEU A 40 -11.85 20.70 5.05
CA LEU A 40 -10.58 20.43 5.70
C LEU A 40 -10.52 21.07 7.09
N GLU A 41 -10.93 22.34 7.20
CA GLU A 41 -11.02 23.06 8.47
C GLU A 41 -11.99 22.40 9.46
N LEU A 42 -13.10 21.84 8.99
CA LEU A 42 -14.01 21.08 9.87
C LEU A 42 -13.32 19.87 10.53
N SER A 43 -12.29 19.31 9.87
CA SER A 43 -11.49 18.19 10.39
C SER A 43 -10.21 18.61 11.11
N SER A 44 -9.92 19.91 11.25
CA SER A 44 -8.72 20.40 11.97
C SER A 44 -8.93 20.52 13.49
N ALA A 45 -10.18 20.54 13.96
CA ALA A 45 -10.50 20.66 15.38
C ALA A 45 -10.12 19.38 16.16
N PRO A 46 -9.46 19.50 17.34
CA PRO A 46 -9.32 18.38 18.25
C PRO A 46 -10.71 17.86 18.64
N LEU A 47 -10.89 16.54 18.66
CA LEU A 47 -12.07 15.89 19.22
C LEU A 47 -12.18 16.23 20.72
N LEU A 48 -12.74 17.39 21.05
CA LEU A 48 -13.20 17.66 22.41
C LEU A 48 -14.25 16.61 22.77
N PRO A 49 -14.27 16.09 24.02
CA PRO A 49 -15.30 15.18 24.46
C PRO A 49 -16.67 15.82 24.25
N PRO A 50 -17.70 15.02 23.90
CA PRO A 50 -18.98 15.56 23.47
C PRO A 50 -19.66 16.29 24.63
N THR A 51 -19.56 17.63 24.65
CA THR A 51 -20.57 18.44 25.32
C THR A 51 -21.82 18.34 24.45
N SER A 52 -22.84 17.70 25.01
CA SER A 52 -24.09 17.34 24.36
C SER A 52 -24.87 18.56 23.86
N ALA A 53 -24.63 18.97 22.62
CA ALA A 53 -25.60 19.68 21.79
C ALA A 53 -25.15 19.70 20.30
N SER A 54 -25.96 19.07 19.44
CA SER A 54 -26.11 19.38 18.00
C SER A 54 -24.93 19.25 17.03
N ARG A 55 -24.09 18.21 17.10
CA ARG A 55 -23.31 17.79 15.91
C ARG A 55 -24.03 16.63 15.24
N GLU A 56 -24.59 16.86 14.04
CA GLU A 56 -24.97 15.77 13.14
C GLU A 56 -23.76 14.86 12.94
N GLU A 57 -23.95 13.55 13.01
CA GLU A 57 -22.87 12.60 12.70
C GLU A 57 -22.33 12.87 11.29
N PRO A 58 -20.99 12.83 11.11
CA PRO A 58 -20.39 13.15 9.82
C PRO A 58 -20.87 12.17 8.74
N LYS A 59 -21.49 12.70 7.69
CA LYS A 59 -22.01 11.92 6.56
C LYS A 59 -20.90 11.40 5.63
N THR A 60 -19.68 11.97 5.75
CA THR A 60 -18.52 11.66 4.90
C THR A 60 -17.25 11.49 5.73
N VAL A 61 -16.31 10.72 5.21
CA VAL A 61 -15.01 10.44 5.82
C VAL A 61 -13.90 10.96 4.90
N LEU A 62 -12.88 11.59 5.50
CA LEU A 62 -11.63 11.91 4.82
C LEU A 62 -10.70 10.71 4.96
N TYR A 63 -10.44 10.00 3.85
CA TYR A 63 -9.63 8.80 3.78
C TYR A 63 -8.32 9.07 3.03
N LEU A 64 -7.19 8.92 3.70
CA LEU A 64 -5.86 9.02 3.11
C LEU A 64 -5.45 7.69 2.45
N ALA A 65 -5.24 7.75 1.14
CA ALA A 65 -4.67 6.70 0.33
C ALA A 65 -3.17 6.94 0.06
N TYR A 66 -2.39 5.87 0.13
CA TYR A 66 -0.94 5.89 -0.15
C TYR A 66 -0.41 4.66 -0.92
N GLY A 67 -1.20 3.59 -0.99
CA GLY A 67 -0.86 2.36 -1.68
C GLY A 67 -1.68 2.19 -2.96
N SER A 68 -2.22 0.99 -3.18
CA SER A 68 -3.03 0.67 -4.37
C SER A 68 -4.25 1.59 -4.57
N ASN A 69 -4.78 2.19 -3.50
CA ASN A 69 -5.88 3.16 -3.55
C ASN A 69 -5.51 4.51 -4.18
N LEU A 70 -4.23 4.76 -4.49
CA LEU A 70 -3.85 5.92 -5.29
C LEU A 70 -4.38 5.81 -6.72
N SER A 71 -4.41 4.62 -7.34
CA SER A 71 -4.86 4.47 -8.71
C SER A 71 -6.38 4.33 -8.81
N ALA A 72 -6.97 5.04 -9.78
CA ALA A 72 -8.37 4.93 -10.16
C ALA A 72 -8.75 3.50 -10.59
N GLU A 73 -7.82 2.72 -11.17
CA GLU A 73 -8.05 1.31 -11.52
C GLU A 73 -8.50 0.52 -10.29
N THR A 74 -7.85 0.75 -9.15
CA THR A 74 -8.17 0.05 -7.91
C THR A 74 -9.33 0.72 -7.19
N PHE A 75 -9.23 2.03 -6.96
CA PHE A 75 -10.14 2.77 -6.10
C PHE A 75 -11.53 2.88 -6.72
N LYS A 76 -11.63 3.38 -7.95
CA LYS A 76 -12.91 3.53 -8.65
C LYS A 76 -13.33 2.26 -9.37
N GLY A 77 -12.39 1.57 -10.02
CA GLY A 77 -12.66 0.38 -10.82
C GLY A 77 -12.96 -0.85 -9.97
N LYS A 78 -11.93 -1.43 -9.36
CA LYS A 78 -12.03 -2.71 -8.63
C LYS A 78 -12.90 -2.63 -7.39
N ARG A 79 -12.86 -1.52 -6.65
CA ARG A 79 -13.61 -1.33 -5.40
C ARG A 79 -14.97 -0.63 -5.60
N GLY A 80 -15.20 -0.01 -6.75
CA GLY A 80 -16.45 0.70 -7.04
C GLY A 80 -16.65 2.00 -6.24
N ILE A 81 -15.59 2.52 -5.59
CA ILE A 81 -15.68 3.70 -4.73
C ILE A 81 -15.84 4.95 -5.58
N LYS A 82 -16.75 5.83 -5.16
CA LYS A 82 -17.01 7.11 -5.83
C LYS A 82 -16.57 8.26 -4.94
N PRO A 83 -15.30 8.72 -5.04
CA PRO A 83 -14.85 9.85 -4.24
C PRO A 83 -15.64 11.11 -4.59
N LEU A 84 -16.10 11.82 -3.55
CA LEU A 84 -16.82 13.08 -3.64
C LEU A 84 -15.85 14.23 -3.95
N SER A 85 -14.66 14.18 -3.34
CA SER A 85 -13.58 15.12 -3.59
C SER A 85 -12.22 14.47 -3.30
N ALA A 86 -11.13 15.07 -3.77
CA ALA A 86 -9.78 14.63 -3.49
C ALA A 86 -8.82 15.82 -3.27
N VAL A 87 -7.77 15.61 -2.48
CA VAL A 87 -6.69 16.58 -2.28
C VAL A 87 -5.36 15.86 -2.04
N ASN A 88 -4.29 16.35 -2.67
CA ASN A 88 -2.94 15.82 -2.46
C ASN A 88 -2.42 16.30 -1.10
N VAL A 89 -1.79 15.41 -0.34
CA VAL A 89 -1.33 15.73 1.01
C VAL A 89 0.06 15.21 1.31
N HIS A 90 0.66 15.85 2.30
CA HIS A 90 1.89 15.46 2.94
C HIS A 90 1.64 15.16 4.42
N VAL A 91 2.25 14.09 4.93
CA VAL A 91 2.13 13.61 6.31
C VAL A 91 3.54 13.39 6.88
N PRO A 92 4.14 14.39 7.54
CA PRO A 92 5.53 14.31 8.01
C PRO A 92 5.79 13.21 9.06
N ALA A 93 4.76 12.79 9.80
CA ALA A 93 4.88 11.94 10.98
C ALA A 93 5.06 10.43 10.70
N ILE A 94 4.69 9.99 9.50
CA ILE A 94 4.74 8.58 9.07
C ILE A 94 5.51 8.48 7.74
N ASP A 95 6.15 7.34 7.50
CA ASP A 95 6.79 7.05 6.20
C ASP A 95 6.10 5.88 5.51
N LEU A 96 6.13 5.91 4.17
CA LEU A 96 5.79 4.78 3.33
C LEU A 96 6.83 3.66 3.51
N THR A 97 6.34 2.46 3.74
CA THR A 97 7.15 1.23 3.87
C THR A 97 6.57 0.15 2.97
N PHE A 98 7.36 -0.90 2.71
CA PHE A 98 6.92 -2.09 1.98
C PHE A 98 7.20 -3.33 2.83
N ASP A 99 6.64 -3.34 4.03
CA ASP A 99 6.92 -4.31 5.10
C ASP A 99 5.72 -5.23 5.41
N LEU A 100 4.58 -5.02 4.74
CA LEU A 100 3.45 -5.92 4.87
C LEU A 100 3.68 -7.15 3.99
N CYS A 101 3.85 -8.31 4.62
CA CYS A 101 4.11 -9.56 3.93
C CYS A 101 2.92 -9.98 3.05
N GLY A 102 3.21 -10.32 1.80
CA GLY A 102 2.26 -10.94 0.88
C GLY A 102 2.57 -12.43 0.68
N ILE A 103 2.63 -12.84 -0.59
CA ILE A 103 2.89 -14.22 -1.01
C ILE A 103 4.28 -14.27 -1.66
N PRO A 104 5.24 -15.07 -1.13
CA PRO A 104 6.56 -15.18 -1.72
C PRO A 104 6.48 -15.68 -3.17
N TYR A 105 7.43 -15.26 -4.01
CA TYR A 105 7.51 -15.50 -5.46
C TYR A 105 6.43 -14.89 -6.35
N ALA A 106 5.38 -14.29 -5.77
CA ALA A 106 4.31 -13.64 -6.53
C ALA A 106 4.19 -12.16 -6.18
N GLU A 107 3.78 -11.87 -4.94
CA GLU A 107 3.62 -10.52 -4.42
C GLU A 107 4.24 -10.45 -3.03
N PRO A 108 5.59 -10.35 -2.93
CA PRO A 108 6.28 -10.64 -1.68
C PRO A 108 5.94 -9.67 -0.56
N CYS A 109 5.71 -8.40 -0.90
CA CYS A 109 5.25 -7.41 0.05
C CYS A 109 4.35 -6.33 -0.59
N PHE A 110 3.60 -5.65 0.28
CA PHE A 110 2.70 -4.55 -0.03
C PHE A 110 3.08 -3.29 0.74
N ALA A 111 2.55 -2.15 0.30
CA ALA A 111 2.77 -0.87 0.97
C ALA A 111 2.08 -0.85 2.33
N ASN A 112 2.71 -0.17 3.28
CA ASN A 112 2.21 0.10 4.62
C ASN A 112 2.81 1.43 5.10
N CYS A 113 2.39 1.93 6.26
CA CYS A 113 2.98 3.11 6.88
C CYS A 113 3.50 2.79 8.29
N GLN A 114 4.60 3.45 8.67
CA GLN A 114 5.17 3.38 10.01
C GLN A 114 5.42 4.79 10.53
N TYR A 115 5.12 5.03 11.81
CA TYR A 115 5.52 6.26 12.48
C TYR A 115 7.05 6.37 12.51
N LYS A 116 7.58 7.56 12.21
CA LYS A 116 9.03 7.82 12.24
C LYS A 116 9.70 7.43 13.56
N LYS A 117 8.99 7.63 14.67
CA LYS A 117 9.47 7.29 16.03
C LYS A 117 9.56 5.78 16.29
N SER A 118 8.87 4.96 15.50
CA SER A 118 8.76 3.52 15.68
C SER A 118 9.70 2.72 14.77
N GLN A 119 10.41 3.38 13.85
CA GLN A 119 11.37 2.70 12.99
C GLN A 119 12.65 2.42 13.77
N SER A 120 13.10 1.16 13.75
CA SER A 120 14.43 0.79 14.24
C SER A 120 15.52 1.45 13.39
N ASP A 121 16.66 1.80 14.01
CA ASP A 121 17.88 2.31 13.34
C ASP A 121 18.56 1.28 12.42
N SER A 122 17.82 0.31 11.86
CA SER A 122 18.33 -0.72 10.97
C SER A 122 19.20 -0.07 9.89
N PRO A 123 20.47 -0.50 9.72
CA PRO A 123 21.39 0.16 8.81
C PRO A 123 20.75 0.20 7.43
N ARG A 124 20.53 1.42 6.94
CA ARG A 124 19.93 1.67 5.63
C ARG A 124 20.81 0.97 4.59
N SER A 125 20.32 -0.13 4.04
CA SER A 125 21.01 -0.83 2.97
C SER A 125 21.17 0.14 1.80
N LYS A 126 22.42 0.51 1.50
CA LYS A 126 22.75 1.40 0.37
C LYS A 126 22.31 0.82 -0.97
N ASP A 127 22.11 -0.49 -1.03
CA ASP A 127 21.74 -1.26 -2.22
C ASP A 127 20.27 -1.03 -2.65
N TYR A 128 19.32 -0.78 -1.74
CA TYR A 128 17.90 -0.71 -2.13
C TYR A 128 17.24 0.66 -1.94
N HIS A 129 16.78 1.25 -3.04
CA HIS A 129 16.32 2.64 -3.13
C HIS A 129 15.07 2.98 -2.29
N LYS A 130 14.35 1.99 -1.75
CA LYS A 130 13.07 2.23 -1.06
C LYS A 130 13.20 3.02 0.26
N THR A 131 14.38 3.10 0.85
CA THR A 131 14.61 3.87 2.09
C THR A 131 15.19 5.27 1.82
N ARG A 132 15.29 5.72 0.56
CA ARG A 132 15.89 7.02 0.22
C ARG A 132 14.96 8.20 0.50
N TRP A 133 13.65 7.99 0.48
CA TRP A 133 12.68 9.02 0.83
C TRP A 133 12.58 9.19 2.34
N GLN A 134 12.74 10.42 2.82
CA GLN A 134 12.82 10.75 4.26
C GLN A 134 11.91 11.91 4.65
N LYS A 135 11.12 12.41 3.71
CA LYS A 135 10.30 13.60 3.92
C LYS A 135 8.96 13.28 4.59
N GLY A 136 8.65 12.03 4.92
CA GLY A 136 7.31 11.63 5.38
C GLY A 136 6.42 11.21 4.22
N LEU A 137 5.22 10.72 4.52
CA LEU A 137 4.32 10.15 3.52
C LEU A 137 3.73 11.24 2.62
N VAL A 138 3.63 10.94 1.32
CA VAL A 138 2.86 11.71 0.35
C VAL A 138 1.74 10.82 -0.15
N GLY A 139 0.54 11.36 -0.26
CA GLY A 139 -0.63 10.60 -0.69
C GLY A 139 -1.78 11.50 -1.10
N VAL A 140 -2.96 10.89 -1.19
CA VAL A 140 -4.19 11.56 -1.60
C VAL A 140 -5.25 11.32 -0.55
N VAL A 141 -5.84 12.40 -0.03
CA VAL A 141 -7.04 12.30 0.79
C VAL A 141 -8.25 12.34 -0.13
N TYR A 142 -9.09 11.32 -0.05
CA TYR A 142 -10.40 11.27 -0.68
C TYR A 142 -11.48 11.57 0.35
N GLU A 143 -12.46 12.38 -0.03
CA GLU A 143 -13.73 12.43 0.68
C GLU A 143 -14.66 11.36 0.14
N VAL A 144 -15.12 10.46 1.02
CA VAL A 144 -15.96 9.31 0.65
C VAL A 144 -17.19 9.22 1.54
N THR A 145 -18.22 8.53 1.05
CA THR A 145 -19.41 8.22 1.86
C THR A 145 -19.07 7.19 2.95
N LEU A 146 -19.92 7.08 3.98
CA LEU A 146 -19.75 6.04 5.01
C LEU A 146 -19.82 4.62 4.42
N ASP A 147 -20.65 4.39 3.40
CA ASP A 147 -20.76 3.08 2.74
C ASP A 147 -19.52 2.73 1.93
N ASP A 148 -18.97 3.70 1.19
CA ASP A 148 -17.70 3.55 0.51
C ASP A 148 -16.57 3.29 1.51
N TYR A 149 -16.56 4.01 2.64
CA TYR A 149 -15.57 3.80 3.68
C TYR A 149 -15.66 2.41 4.30
N ARG A 150 -16.86 1.89 4.59
CA ARG A 150 -17.04 0.47 5.00
C ARG A 150 -16.50 -0.50 3.96
N THR A 151 -16.68 -0.21 2.67
CA THR A 151 -16.13 -1.02 1.57
C THR A 151 -14.60 -0.98 1.55
N ILE A 152 -13.98 0.17 1.81
CA ILE A 152 -12.52 0.30 1.97
C ILE A 152 -12.04 -0.59 3.12
N ILE A 153 -12.65 -0.46 4.31
CA ILE A 153 -12.30 -1.29 5.48
C ILE A 153 -12.45 -2.77 5.15
N ALA A 154 -13.57 -3.19 4.56
CA ALA A 154 -13.80 -4.61 4.24
C ALA A 154 -12.79 -5.17 3.21
N THR A 155 -12.35 -4.36 2.25
CA THR A 155 -11.49 -4.82 1.14
C THR A 155 -9.98 -4.69 1.39
N GLU A 156 -9.56 -3.84 2.33
CA GLU A 156 -8.14 -3.70 2.73
C GLU A 156 -7.73 -4.72 3.82
N GLY A 157 -8.63 -5.65 4.20
CA GLY A 157 -8.41 -6.54 5.35
C GLY A 157 -8.61 -5.83 6.69
N GLY A 158 -9.42 -4.77 6.68
CA GLY A 158 -9.72 -3.90 7.80
C GLY A 158 -10.38 -4.67 8.93
N GLY A 159 -9.57 -4.94 9.95
CA GLY A 159 -9.95 -5.68 11.14
C GLY A 159 -8.98 -6.82 11.48
N THR A 160 -8.11 -7.26 10.57
CA THR A 160 -7.18 -8.37 10.84
C THR A 160 -5.71 -7.98 10.76
N SER A 161 -5.34 -7.06 9.85
CA SER A 161 -3.94 -6.64 9.67
C SER A 161 -3.76 -5.12 9.76
N TYR A 162 -4.70 -4.34 9.22
CA TYR A 162 -4.67 -2.89 9.31
C TYR A 162 -5.58 -2.36 10.43
N LYS A 163 -5.06 -1.37 11.16
CA LYS A 163 -5.77 -0.55 12.14
C LYS A 163 -6.12 0.78 11.48
N ASP A 164 -7.35 1.24 11.71
CA ASP A 164 -7.78 2.59 11.33
C ASP A 164 -7.24 3.60 12.33
N GLU A 165 -6.52 4.60 11.83
CA GLU A 165 -5.85 5.62 12.63
C GLU A 165 -6.09 7.00 12.02
N LEU A 166 -6.21 8.00 12.88
CA LEU A 166 -6.27 9.41 12.46
C LEU A 166 -4.86 9.98 12.35
N VAL A 167 -4.54 10.55 11.20
CA VAL A 167 -3.24 11.19 10.94
C VAL A 167 -3.40 12.62 10.49
N GLN A 168 -2.42 13.43 10.90
CA GLN A 168 -2.38 14.86 10.61
C GLN A 168 -1.78 15.11 9.21
N CYS A 169 -2.60 15.63 8.32
CA CYS A 169 -2.29 15.89 6.92
C CYS A 169 -2.09 17.39 6.66
N TYR A 170 -1.19 17.71 5.74
CA TYR A 170 -0.94 19.04 5.21
C TYR A 170 -1.22 19.04 3.72
N VAL A 171 -1.97 20.03 3.23
CA VAL A 171 -2.29 20.14 1.80
C VAL A 171 -1.01 20.42 1.00
N LEU A 172 -0.81 19.64 -0.07
CA LEU A 172 0.20 19.93 -1.08
C LEU A 172 -0.42 20.83 -2.16
N PRO A 173 0.14 22.03 -2.41
CA PRO A 173 -0.36 22.92 -3.46
C PRO A 173 -0.29 22.26 -4.85
N ASP A 174 -1.31 22.50 -5.67
CA ASP A 174 -1.35 22.01 -7.04
C ASP A 174 -0.12 22.47 -7.85
N GLY A 175 0.50 21.54 -8.59
CA GLY A 175 1.69 21.82 -9.40
C GLY A 175 3.01 21.91 -8.61
N SER A 176 3.00 21.55 -7.31
CA SER A 176 4.21 21.45 -6.50
C SER A 176 5.17 20.41 -7.08
N LYS A 177 6.43 20.78 -7.31
CA LYS A 177 7.47 19.87 -7.83
C LYS A 177 8.24 19.15 -6.74
N THR A 178 8.40 19.81 -5.60
CA THR A 178 9.16 19.33 -4.43
C THR A 178 8.24 19.21 -3.23
N VAL A 179 8.68 18.42 -2.25
CA VAL A 179 8.01 18.29 -0.95
C VAL A 179 8.87 18.98 0.11
N ASP A 180 8.26 19.88 0.88
CA ASP A 180 8.87 20.45 2.07
C ASP A 180 8.77 19.43 3.22
N PRO A 181 9.89 18.99 3.83
CA PRO A 181 9.85 18.09 4.99
C PRO A 181 9.08 18.66 6.20
N ASN A 182 8.99 19.98 6.33
CA ASN A 182 8.38 20.68 7.46
C ASN A 182 7.28 21.65 6.98
N PRO A 183 6.10 21.14 6.61
CA PRO A 183 5.02 21.95 6.05
C PRO A 183 4.54 23.01 7.06
N SER A 184 4.37 24.24 6.60
CA SER A 184 3.91 25.38 7.41
C SER A 184 2.40 25.64 7.34
N GLY A 185 1.67 24.90 6.50
CA GLY A 185 0.23 25.07 6.31
C GLY A 185 -0.62 24.61 7.50
N THR A 186 -1.90 24.99 7.50
CA THR A 186 -2.85 24.54 8.52
C THR A 186 -3.11 23.03 8.36
N PRO A 187 -2.85 22.22 9.39
CA PRO A 187 -3.10 20.79 9.31
C PRO A 187 -4.58 20.44 9.43
N PHE A 188 -4.94 19.26 8.92
CA PHE A 188 -6.26 18.66 9.11
C PHE A 188 -6.14 17.14 9.38
N GLN A 189 -7.19 16.49 9.87
CA GLN A 189 -7.16 15.06 10.19
C GLN A 189 -7.82 14.22 9.10
N ALA A 190 -7.19 13.09 8.76
CA ALA A 190 -7.77 12.07 7.87
C ALA A 190 -7.57 10.67 8.46
N HIS A 191 -8.53 9.80 8.18
CA HIS A 191 -8.43 8.37 8.48
C HIS A 191 -7.48 7.71 7.50
N THR A 192 -6.66 6.79 7.99
CA THR A 192 -5.79 5.97 7.17
C THR A 192 -5.64 4.59 7.80
N LEU A 193 -5.16 3.65 7.01
CA LEU A 193 -4.95 2.28 7.44
C LEU A 193 -3.46 2.06 7.68
N LEU A 194 -3.06 1.68 8.89
CA LEU A 194 -1.67 1.30 9.21
C LEU A 194 -1.61 -0.08 9.84
N CYS A 195 -0.55 -0.82 9.56
CA CYS A 195 -0.14 -1.99 10.31
C CYS A 195 1.13 -1.62 11.10
N PRO A 196 1.02 -0.99 12.28
CA PRO A 196 2.18 -0.53 13.04
C PRO A 196 3.00 -1.69 13.60
N PHE A 197 4.31 -1.49 13.83
CA PHE A 197 5.15 -2.51 14.46
C PHE A 197 4.73 -2.70 15.91
N ASP A 198 3.96 -3.75 16.15
CA ASP A 198 3.57 -4.19 17.48
C ASP A 198 4.11 -5.60 17.69
N ASN A 199 5.18 -5.71 18.49
CA ASN A 199 5.77 -7.01 18.85
C ASN A 199 4.78 -7.94 19.59
N LYS A 200 3.62 -7.42 20.02
CA LYS A 200 2.57 -8.21 20.66
C LYS A 200 1.53 -8.74 19.67
N ASP A 201 1.53 -8.27 18.42
CA ASP A 201 0.61 -8.75 17.41
C ASP A 201 1.13 -10.04 16.76
N ALA A 202 0.73 -11.18 17.33
CA ALA A 202 1.09 -12.51 16.81
C ALA A 202 0.52 -12.82 15.41
N ASN A 203 -0.42 -12.00 14.91
CA ASN A 203 -0.97 -12.13 13.56
C ASN A 203 -0.14 -11.36 12.52
N ARG A 204 0.71 -10.42 12.95
CA ARG A 204 1.63 -9.72 12.05
C ARG A 204 2.86 -10.58 11.76
N ILE A 205 3.08 -10.88 10.49
CA ILE A 205 4.30 -11.54 10.02
C ILE A 205 5.39 -10.47 9.87
N CYS A 206 6.32 -10.45 10.81
CA CYS A 206 7.49 -9.57 10.78
C CYS A 206 8.67 -10.30 10.14
N ARG A 207 9.22 -9.73 9.05
CA ARG A 207 10.49 -10.21 8.46
C ARG A 207 11.67 -9.70 9.31
N PRO A 208 12.80 -10.43 9.36
CA PRO A 208 13.98 -9.98 10.12
C PRO A 208 14.52 -8.61 9.68
N ASP A 209 14.50 -8.37 8.37
CA ASP A 209 14.76 -7.05 7.77
C ASP A 209 13.49 -6.60 7.03
N SER A 210 12.78 -5.64 7.61
CA SER A 210 11.57 -5.03 7.02
C SER A 210 11.84 -4.36 5.68
N ASN A 211 13.10 -3.99 5.42
CA ASN A 211 13.55 -3.36 4.20
C ASN A 211 14.12 -4.36 3.18
N TYR A 212 14.02 -5.66 3.40
CA TYR A 212 14.59 -6.64 2.49
C TYR A 212 13.74 -6.88 1.22
N ALA A 213 12.45 -7.15 1.40
CA ALA A 213 11.57 -7.61 0.33
C ALA A 213 11.28 -6.53 -0.74
N GLN A 214 11.09 -6.98 -1.98
CA GLN A 214 10.70 -6.16 -3.12
C GLN A 214 9.20 -6.32 -3.42
N PRO A 215 8.43 -5.23 -3.59
CA PRO A 215 7.04 -5.30 -4.02
C PRO A 215 6.95 -5.74 -5.49
N SER A 216 5.84 -6.38 -5.87
CA SER A 216 5.66 -6.86 -7.25
C SER A 216 5.61 -5.72 -8.27
N ALA A 217 6.03 -5.98 -9.51
CA ALA A 217 5.93 -5.00 -10.59
C ALA A 217 4.48 -4.54 -10.83
N ARG A 218 3.54 -5.48 -10.75
CA ARG A 218 2.09 -5.22 -10.85
C ARG A 218 1.62 -4.25 -9.75
N TYR A 219 2.03 -4.48 -8.51
CA TYR A 219 1.61 -3.64 -7.39
C TYR A 219 2.23 -2.25 -7.43
N LEU A 220 3.53 -2.15 -7.74
CA LEU A 220 4.20 -0.86 -7.91
C LEU A 220 3.61 -0.03 -9.03
N LYS A 221 3.17 -0.67 -10.12
CA LYS A 221 2.45 0.02 -11.21
C LYS A 221 1.22 0.76 -10.68
N LEU A 222 0.40 0.14 -9.82
CA LEU A 222 -0.78 0.81 -9.24
C LEU A 222 -0.42 2.05 -8.42
N ILE A 223 0.71 2.02 -7.69
CA ILE A 223 1.15 3.17 -6.90
C ILE A 223 1.67 4.29 -7.82
N ARG A 224 2.48 3.94 -8.83
CA ARG A 224 3.06 4.90 -9.79
C ARG A 224 1.99 5.55 -10.65
N ASP A 225 1.13 4.74 -11.26
CA ASP A 225 0.02 5.24 -12.08
C ASP A 225 -0.87 6.16 -11.24
N GLY A 226 -1.22 5.76 -10.01
CA GLY A 226 -1.99 6.61 -9.11
C GLY A 226 -1.29 7.92 -8.74
N ALA A 227 0.03 7.89 -8.51
CA ALA A 227 0.80 9.10 -8.26
C ALA A 227 0.80 10.06 -9.46
N GLU A 228 0.90 9.52 -10.68
CA GLU A 228 0.84 10.28 -11.93
C GLU A 228 -0.57 10.81 -12.23
N GLU A 229 -1.60 9.97 -12.08
CA GLU A 229 -3.02 10.34 -12.23
C GLU A 229 -3.38 11.55 -11.34
N HIS A 230 -2.83 11.60 -10.13
CA HIS A 230 -3.04 12.66 -9.15
C HIS A 230 -2.06 13.83 -9.26
N ASN A 231 -1.09 13.79 -10.19
CA ASN A 231 -0.05 14.80 -10.32
C ASN A 231 0.64 15.08 -8.98
N LEU A 232 1.01 14.01 -8.25
CA LEU A 232 1.83 14.15 -7.04
C LEU A 232 3.17 14.82 -7.37
N PRO A 233 3.88 15.39 -6.39
CA PRO A 233 5.12 16.11 -6.66
C PRO A 233 6.14 15.30 -7.45
N GLU A 234 6.74 15.93 -8.47
CA GLU A 234 7.68 15.29 -9.41
C GLU A 234 8.84 14.58 -8.69
N GLU A 235 9.37 15.20 -7.63
CA GLU A 235 10.39 14.60 -6.76
C GLU A 235 9.92 13.27 -6.13
N TYR A 236 8.66 13.18 -5.71
CA TYR A 236 8.07 11.98 -5.12
C TYR A 236 7.80 10.89 -6.17
N ILE A 237 7.28 11.28 -7.34
CA ILE A 237 7.09 10.37 -8.47
C ILE A 237 8.42 9.75 -8.89
N ASN A 238 9.49 10.54 -8.99
CA ASN A 238 10.84 10.05 -9.28
C ASN A 238 11.35 9.05 -8.23
N TYR A 239 11.08 9.32 -6.95
CA TYR A 239 11.35 8.35 -5.88
C TYR A 239 10.61 7.01 -6.09
N LEU A 240 9.30 7.04 -6.38
CA LEU A 240 8.49 5.84 -6.59
C LEU A 240 8.97 5.02 -7.81
N HIS A 241 9.38 5.69 -8.88
CA HIS A 241 10.00 5.04 -10.06
C HIS A 241 11.35 4.41 -9.74
N GLY A 242 12.11 4.99 -8.81
CA GLY A 242 13.38 4.44 -8.34
C GLY A 242 13.28 3.14 -7.55
N ILE A 243 12.09 2.75 -7.07
CA ILE A 243 11.87 1.51 -6.32
C ILE A 243 11.97 0.29 -7.25
N ARG A 244 12.96 -0.59 -7.04
CA ARG A 244 13.07 -1.83 -7.84
C ARG A 244 11.94 -2.80 -7.50
N ALA A 245 11.31 -3.34 -8.54
CA ALA A 245 10.24 -4.33 -8.43
C ALA A 245 10.79 -5.76 -8.30
N TYR A 246 10.04 -6.63 -7.62
CA TYR A 246 10.27 -8.07 -7.65
C TYR A 246 9.92 -8.64 -9.03
N THR A 247 10.83 -9.47 -9.57
CA THR A 247 10.61 -10.28 -10.76
C THR A 247 11.18 -11.68 -10.54
N ALA A 248 10.39 -12.72 -10.80
CA ALA A 248 10.89 -14.09 -10.84
C ALA A 248 11.69 -14.33 -12.13
N THR A 249 13.02 -14.28 -12.02
CA THR A 249 13.96 -14.36 -13.15
C THR A 249 14.37 -15.79 -13.45
N THR A 250 14.62 -16.59 -12.42
CA THR A 250 15.08 -17.97 -12.57
C THR A 250 13.92 -18.93 -12.82
N MET A 251 14.17 -20.04 -13.54
CA MET A 251 13.16 -21.09 -13.75
C MET A 251 12.71 -21.70 -12.42
N ARG A 252 13.60 -21.80 -11.44
CA ARG A 252 13.28 -22.31 -10.10
C ARG A 252 12.30 -21.40 -9.36
N GLN A 253 12.52 -20.08 -9.36
CA GLN A 253 11.55 -19.12 -8.80
C GLN A 253 10.19 -19.19 -9.51
N LYS A 254 10.17 -19.33 -10.84
CA LYS A 254 8.92 -19.48 -11.61
C LYS A 254 8.17 -20.77 -11.26
N MET A 255 8.87 -21.88 -11.09
CA MET A 255 8.26 -23.12 -10.61
C MET A 255 7.66 -22.95 -9.21
N ALA A 256 8.41 -22.35 -8.27
CA ALA A 256 7.89 -22.08 -6.93
C ALA A 256 6.69 -21.14 -6.95
N GLN A 257 6.71 -20.09 -7.78
CA GLN A 257 5.58 -19.20 -7.98
C GLN A 257 4.33 -19.98 -8.40
N ILE A 258 4.44 -20.84 -9.41
CA ILE A 258 3.31 -21.67 -9.88
C ILE A 258 2.83 -22.60 -8.76
N LEU A 259 3.74 -23.29 -8.06
CA LEU A 259 3.40 -24.22 -6.98
C LEU A 259 2.67 -23.52 -5.81
N ILE A 260 3.21 -22.40 -5.31
CA ILE A 260 2.59 -21.66 -4.20
C ILE A 260 1.25 -21.08 -4.64
N VAL A 261 1.20 -20.40 -5.79
CA VAL A 261 -0.04 -19.74 -6.23
C VAL A 261 -1.12 -20.77 -6.53
N SER A 262 -0.81 -21.87 -7.21
CA SER A 262 -1.80 -22.92 -7.48
C SER A 262 -2.31 -23.60 -6.21
N SER A 263 -1.47 -23.74 -5.19
CA SER A 263 -1.86 -24.31 -3.90
C SER A 263 -2.68 -23.34 -3.03
N LEU A 264 -2.27 -22.06 -3.00
CA LEU A 264 -2.84 -21.06 -2.10
C LEU A 264 -4.09 -20.39 -2.66
N LEU A 265 -4.17 -20.18 -3.98
CA LEU A 265 -5.29 -19.52 -4.64
C LEU A 265 -6.65 -20.18 -4.34
N PRO A 266 -6.85 -21.51 -4.52
CA PRO A 266 -8.15 -22.12 -4.22
C PRO A 266 -8.55 -21.97 -2.74
N ILE A 267 -7.58 -22.03 -1.82
CA ILE A 267 -7.81 -21.82 -0.39
C ILE A 267 -8.25 -20.37 -0.13
N LEU A 268 -7.55 -19.41 -0.73
CA LEU A 268 -7.89 -17.99 -0.63
C LEU A 268 -9.30 -17.72 -1.16
N LEU A 269 -9.65 -18.27 -2.33
CA LEU A 269 -10.98 -18.13 -2.93
C LEU A 269 -12.07 -18.75 -2.05
N ALA A 270 -11.82 -19.93 -1.46
CA ALA A 270 -12.75 -20.59 -0.54
C ALA A 270 -13.00 -19.74 0.71
N VAL A 271 -11.93 -19.20 1.33
CA VAL A 271 -12.07 -18.36 2.52
C VAL A 271 -12.75 -17.03 2.20
N MET A 272 -12.43 -16.39 1.07
CA MET A 272 -13.15 -15.18 0.63
C MET A 272 -14.63 -15.45 0.37
N GLY A 273 -14.95 -16.58 -0.26
CA GLY A 273 -16.33 -17.03 -0.47
C GLY A 273 -17.07 -17.24 0.85
N LEU A 274 -16.43 -17.91 1.81
CA LEU A 274 -16.97 -18.11 3.15
C LEU A 274 -17.16 -16.79 3.88
N GLY A 275 -16.18 -15.89 3.81
CA GLY A 275 -16.21 -14.55 4.39
C GLY A 275 -17.43 -13.75 3.95
N LYS A 276 -17.84 -13.85 2.67
CA LYS A 276 -19.07 -13.20 2.19
C LYS A 276 -20.35 -13.75 2.82
N VAL A 277 -20.36 -15.02 3.21
CA VAL A 277 -21.51 -15.67 3.86
C VAL A 277 -21.56 -15.35 5.36
N VAL A 278 -20.40 -15.22 6.00
CA VAL A 278 -20.31 -15.06 7.46
C VAL A 278 -20.01 -13.63 7.93
N ALA A 279 -19.74 -12.70 7.02
CA ALA A 279 -19.47 -11.30 7.37
C ALA A 279 -20.70 -10.65 8.02
N ASP A 280 -20.44 -9.77 8.98
CA ASP A 280 -21.51 -9.00 9.62
C ASP A 280 -22.06 -7.91 8.68
N LYS A 281 -23.11 -7.22 9.14
CA LYS A 281 -23.72 -6.07 8.44
C LYS A 281 -22.76 -4.90 8.17
N ASN A 282 -21.58 -4.89 8.79
CA ASN A 282 -20.53 -3.91 8.59
C ASN A 282 -19.42 -4.41 7.64
N GLY A 283 -19.57 -5.63 7.08
CA GLY A 283 -18.57 -6.25 6.20
C GLY A 283 -17.38 -6.86 6.94
N LYS A 284 -17.43 -6.96 8.27
CA LYS A 284 -16.35 -7.50 9.10
C LYS A 284 -16.43 -9.03 9.15
N ILE A 285 -15.33 -9.70 8.79
CA ILE A 285 -15.23 -11.15 8.91
C ILE A 285 -15.11 -11.59 10.38
N PRO A 286 -15.66 -12.75 10.77
CA PRO A 286 -15.52 -13.28 12.12
C PRO A 286 -14.05 -13.50 12.52
N ALA A 287 -13.74 -13.27 13.80
CA ALA A 287 -12.38 -13.38 14.32
C ALA A 287 -11.75 -14.77 14.13
N TRP A 288 -12.55 -15.85 14.19
CA TRP A 288 -12.04 -17.20 13.96
C TRP A 288 -11.57 -17.39 12.50
N LEU A 289 -12.27 -16.81 11.52
CA LEU A 289 -11.91 -16.90 10.10
C LEU A 289 -10.65 -16.07 9.81
N ALA A 290 -10.57 -14.89 10.41
CA ALA A 290 -9.37 -14.05 10.40
C ALA A 290 -8.14 -14.80 10.95
N ASN A 291 -8.29 -15.49 12.07
CA ASN A 291 -7.20 -16.26 12.69
C ASN A 291 -6.76 -17.45 11.83
N ILE A 292 -7.70 -18.13 11.14
CA ILE A 292 -7.37 -19.17 10.16
C ILE A 292 -6.56 -18.59 9.00
N MET A 293 -6.98 -17.44 8.46
CA MET A 293 -6.23 -16.77 7.39
C MET A 293 -4.83 -16.39 7.84
N ALA A 294 -4.69 -15.78 9.02
CA ALA A 294 -3.38 -15.45 9.59
C ALA A 294 -2.52 -16.72 9.78
N ALA A 295 -3.09 -17.84 10.21
CA ALA A 295 -2.39 -19.09 10.36
C ALA A 295 -1.90 -19.68 9.02
N ILE A 296 -2.72 -19.62 7.97
CA ILE A 296 -2.33 -20.06 6.62
C ILE A 296 -1.13 -19.24 6.12
N PHE A 297 -1.21 -17.90 6.18
CA PHE A 297 -0.12 -17.04 5.75
C PHE A 297 1.15 -17.28 6.58
N ARG A 298 1.04 -17.44 7.90
CA ARG A 298 2.19 -17.81 8.75
C ARG A 298 2.83 -19.12 8.30
N TYR A 299 2.02 -20.15 8.01
CA TYR A 299 2.54 -21.43 7.56
C TYR A 299 3.24 -21.33 6.20
N VAL A 300 2.70 -20.55 5.26
CA VAL A 300 3.34 -20.29 3.96
C VAL A 300 4.73 -19.68 4.15
N TRP A 301 4.86 -18.68 5.03
CA TRP A 301 6.15 -18.05 5.33
C TRP A 301 7.13 -18.99 6.05
N ILE A 302 6.65 -19.82 6.99
CA ILE A 302 7.48 -20.87 7.63
C ILE A 302 7.98 -21.88 6.59
N ALA A 303 7.12 -22.35 5.69
CA ALA A 303 7.50 -23.27 4.63
C ALA A 303 8.49 -22.63 3.64
N TYR A 304 8.31 -21.34 3.35
CA TYR A 304 9.23 -20.57 2.54
C TYR A 304 10.62 -20.50 3.19
N ASP A 305 10.70 -20.06 4.45
CA ASP A 305 11.98 -19.84 5.15
C ASP A 305 12.74 -21.15 5.42
N ARG A 306 12.04 -22.27 5.62
CA ARG A 306 12.67 -23.56 5.95
C ARG A 306 12.99 -24.44 4.75
N VAL A 307 12.33 -24.23 3.62
CA VAL A 307 12.37 -25.18 2.50
C VAL A 307 12.43 -24.45 1.15
N LEU A 308 11.43 -23.62 0.84
CA LEU A 308 11.28 -23.13 -0.53
C LEU A 308 12.40 -22.18 -0.93
N LYS A 309 12.85 -21.31 -0.03
CA LYS A 309 13.95 -20.38 -0.29
C LYS A 309 15.24 -21.12 -0.70
N ASP A 310 15.59 -22.17 0.03
CA ASP A 310 16.80 -22.95 -0.22
C ASP A 310 16.69 -23.78 -1.51
N MET A 311 15.51 -24.33 -1.79
CA MET A 311 15.28 -25.18 -2.97
C MET A 311 15.13 -24.37 -4.28
N PHE A 312 14.35 -23.28 -4.23
CA PHE A 312 13.89 -22.56 -5.41
C PHE A 312 14.50 -21.16 -5.58
N GLY A 313 15.30 -20.71 -4.61
CA GLY A 313 15.89 -19.38 -4.58
C GLY A 313 15.02 -18.37 -3.82
N ASP A 314 15.52 -17.15 -3.70
CA ASP A 314 14.86 -16.04 -3.01
C ASP A 314 13.49 -15.67 -3.62
N GLY A 315 12.44 -15.74 -2.83
CA GLY A 315 11.08 -15.37 -3.21
C GLY A 315 10.68 -13.95 -2.81
N GLU A 316 11.58 -13.22 -2.16
CA GLU A 316 11.41 -11.84 -1.72
C GLU A 316 12.17 -10.85 -2.62
N ARG A 317 13.19 -11.31 -3.36
CA ARG A 317 14.02 -10.49 -4.25
C ARG A 317 14.27 -11.14 -5.60
N THR A 318 14.41 -10.28 -6.60
CA THR A 318 14.86 -10.65 -7.94
C THR A 318 16.29 -11.21 -7.88
N ILE A 319 16.52 -12.39 -8.46
CA ILE A 319 17.84 -13.05 -8.47
C ILE A 319 18.48 -12.87 -9.85
N GLY A 320 19.57 -12.10 -9.92
CA GLY A 320 20.28 -11.87 -11.18
C GLY A 320 19.54 -10.99 -12.19
N GLY A 321 20.28 -10.12 -12.87
CA GLY A 321 19.77 -9.05 -13.76
C GLY A 321 19.70 -7.68 -13.06
N LYS A 322 20.22 -6.64 -13.73
CA LYS A 322 20.44 -5.22 -13.31
C LYS A 322 21.05 -4.98 -11.91
N ALA A 323 20.58 -5.64 -10.86
CA ALA A 323 21.19 -5.59 -9.52
C ALA A 323 22.66 -6.03 -9.51
N LEU A 324 23.06 -7.02 -10.31
CA LEU A 324 24.47 -7.39 -10.48
C LEU A 324 25.27 -6.34 -11.27
N ALA A 325 24.66 -5.70 -12.27
CA ALA A 325 25.30 -4.64 -13.05
C ALA A 325 25.48 -3.37 -12.21
N ASP A 326 24.49 -3.00 -11.40
CA ASP A 326 24.56 -1.90 -10.44
C ASP A 326 25.62 -2.19 -9.35
N ILE A 327 25.77 -3.46 -8.92
CA ILE A 327 26.83 -3.87 -7.98
C ILE A 327 28.22 -3.79 -8.65
N GLU A 328 28.36 -4.27 -9.89
CA GLU A 328 29.63 -4.21 -10.63
C GLU A 328 30.05 -2.76 -10.95
N GLU A 329 29.11 -1.90 -11.36
CA GLU A 329 29.37 -0.48 -11.64
C GLU A 329 29.78 0.27 -10.36
N MET A 330 29.15 -0.04 -9.23
CA MET A 330 29.46 0.56 -7.93
C MET A 330 30.80 0.06 -7.34
N ASP A 331 31.15 -1.22 -7.53
CA ASP A 331 32.48 -1.74 -7.18
C ASP A 331 33.58 -1.09 -8.04
N LEU A 332 33.28 -0.78 -9.30
CA LEU A 332 34.19 -0.04 -10.18
C LEU A 332 34.39 1.41 -9.73
N GLU A 333 33.33 2.13 -9.36
CA GLU A 333 33.41 3.49 -8.81
C GLU A 333 34.21 3.52 -7.49
N LYS A 334 33.92 2.61 -6.56
CA LYS A 334 34.64 2.52 -5.29
C LYS A 334 36.14 2.28 -5.48
N ARG A 335 36.50 1.38 -6.40
CA ARG A 335 37.89 1.07 -6.74
C ARG A 335 38.59 2.24 -7.44
N TRP A 336 37.84 3.11 -8.10
CA TRP A 336 38.36 4.33 -8.72
C TRP A 336 38.64 5.43 -7.67
N ASP A 337 37.72 5.60 -6.71
CA ASP A 337 37.86 6.57 -5.62
C ASP A 337 39.00 6.21 -4.67
N GLU A 338 39.15 4.94 -4.31
CA GLU A 338 40.29 4.45 -3.52
C GLU A 338 41.63 4.74 -4.23
N LYS A 339 41.69 4.55 -5.56
CA LYS A 339 42.88 4.89 -6.37
C LYS A 339 43.12 6.39 -6.54
N LYS A 340 42.10 7.24 -6.43
CA LYS A 340 42.25 8.70 -6.43
C LYS A 340 42.77 9.19 -5.08
N MET A 341 42.24 8.67 -3.99
CA MET A 341 42.69 8.98 -2.63
C MET A 341 44.13 8.55 -2.41
N ALA A 342 44.52 7.36 -2.88
CA ALA A 342 45.91 6.89 -2.81
C ALA A 342 46.90 7.80 -3.56
N ARG A 343 46.50 8.35 -4.72
CA ARG A 343 47.35 9.26 -5.51
C ARG A 343 47.39 10.69 -4.98
N SER A 344 46.43 11.11 -4.17
CA SER A 344 46.40 12.46 -3.59
C SER A 344 47.11 12.54 -2.23
N GLY A 345 47.46 11.40 -1.62
CA GLY A 345 48.20 11.32 -0.35
C GLY A 345 49.72 11.14 -0.49
N GLU A 346 50.25 11.09 -1.72
CA GLU A 346 51.69 10.96 -2.02
C GLU A 346 52.36 12.29 -2.42
N ILE A 347 51.77 13.45 -2.09
CA ILE A 347 52.37 14.77 -2.36
C ILE A 347 52.81 15.44 -1.06
#